data_AF-A0A847AA13-F1
#
_entry.id   AF-A0A847AA13-F1
#
_cell.length_a   1.000
_cell.length_b   1.000
_cell.length_c   1.000
_cell.angle_alpha   90.00
_cell.angle_beta   90.00
_cell.angle_gamma   90.00
#
_symmetry.space_group_name_H-M   'P 1'
#
loop_
_entity.id
_entity.type
_entity.pdbx_description
1 polymer ?
#
loop_
_entity_poly.entity_id
_entity_poly.type
_entity_poly.pdbx_seq_one_letter_code
_entity_poly.pdbx_strand_id
1 'polypeptide(L)'
;MPRIGAHVSIAGGLEKAFARGEELSCEAIQIFTKNQLQWRSAPISQGRAERFLRAWGESSVIDVVVHSSYLINLAATDATGERSVAA
;
A
#
# COMPACT_ATOMS: atom_id res chain seq x y z
N MET A 1 9.67 -21.70 -0.45
CA MET A 1 9.94 -21.20 0.91
C MET A 1 8.98 -20.04 1.18
N PRO A 2 8.48 -19.85 2.41
CA PRO A 2 7.66 -18.68 2.73
C PRO A 2 8.50 -17.41 2.62
N ARG A 3 7.94 -16.36 2.03
CA ARG A 3 8.59 -15.04 1.95
C ARG A 3 8.29 -14.27 3.22
N ILE A 4 9.31 -13.65 3.79
CA ILE A 4 9.18 -12.86 5.02
C ILE A 4 9.31 -11.37 4.72
N GLY A 5 8.57 -10.57 5.48
CA GLY A 5 8.38 -9.16 5.20
C GLY A 5 7.87 -8.35 6.38
N ALA A 6 7.72 -7.05 6.15
CA ALA A 6 7.17 -6.10 7.12
C ALA A 6 6.16 -5.14 6.47
N HIS A 7 5.36 -4.49 7.31
CA HIS A 7 4.59 -3.32 6.87
C HIS A 7 5.51 -2.10 6.88
N VAL A 8 5.73 -1.50 5.71
CA VAL A 8 6.70 -0.42 5.53
C VAL A 8 6.02 0.88 5.10
N SER A 9 6.60 2.00 5.51
CA SER A 9 6.07 3.33 5.19
C SER A 9 6.13 3.63 3.69
N ILE A 10 5.14 4.37 3.20
CA ILE A 10 5.10 4.98 1.84
C ILE A 10 5.29 6.51 1.89
N ALA A 11 5.71 7.06 3.03
CA ALA A 11 5.93 8.49 3.16
C ALA A 11 6.94 8.98 2.10
N GLY A 12 6.61 10.06 1.39
CA GLY A 12 7.43 10.60 0.31
C GLY A 12 7.34 9.86 -1.03
N GLY A 13 6.52 8.81 -1.17
CA GLY A 13 6.30 8.08 -2.43
C GLY A 13 6.07 6.58 -2.22
N LEU A 14 5.26 5.96 -3.09
CA LEU A 14 5.01 4.51 -3.02
C LEU A 14 6.28 3.72 -3.34
N GLU A 15 7.04 4.19 -4.32
CA GLU A 15 8.32 3.66 -4.77
C GLU A 15 9.37 3.58 -3.65
N LYS A 16 9.25 4.41 -2.61
CA LYS A 16 10.17 4.41 -1.47
C LYS A 16 9.99 3.19 -0.56
N ALA A 17 8.89 2.47 -0.69
CA ALA A 17 8.64 1.26 0.09
C ALA A 17 9.65 0.13 -0.22
N PHE A 18 10.12 0.04 -1.47
CA PHE A 18 11.06 -0.99 -1.90
C PHE A 18 12.42 -0.86 -1.20
N ALA A 19 13.04 0.33 -1.29
CA ALA A 19 14.30 0.61 -0.60
C ALA A 19 14.19 0.36 0.92
N ARG A 20 13.06 0.72 1.54
CA ARG A 20 12.80 0.45 2.96
C ARG A 20 12.66 -1.03 3.28
N GLY A 21 12.03 -1.81 2.40
CA GLY A 21 11.94 -3.26 2.53
C GLY A 21 13.32 -3.91 2.41
N GLU A 22 14.13 -3.45 1.46
CA GLU A 22 15.48 -3.94 1.20
C GLU A 22 16.44 -3.66 2.35
N GLU A 23 16.38 -2.47 2.94
CA GLU A 23 17.12 -2.12 4.16
C GLU A 23 16.82 -3.09 5.32
N LEU A 24 15.63 -3.69 5.32
CA LEU A 24 15.18 -4.68 6.31
C LEU A 24 15.34 -6.13 5.81
N SER A 25 15.98 -6.35 4.67
CA SER A 25 16.13 -7.67 4.05
C SER A 25 14.79 -8.40 3.80
N CYS A 26 13.73 -7.64 3.52
CA CYS A 26 12.41 -8.20 3.25
C CYS A 26 12.35 -8.81 1.84
N GLU A 27 11.70 -9.98 1.72
CA GLU A 27 11.34 -10.61 0.45
C GLU A 27 9.91 -10.23 0.02
N ALA A 28 9.09 -9.77 0.97
CA ALA A 28 7.74 -9.26 0.76
C ALA A 28 7.52 -7.97 1.56
N ILE A 29 6.64 -7.09 1.08
CA ILE A 29 6.26 -5.89 1.83
C ILE A 29 4.74 -5.72 1.88
N GLN A 30 4.25 -5.13 2.96
CA GLN A 30 2.89 -4.62 3.04
C GLN A 30 2.91 -3.09 3.09
N ILE A 31 2.02 -2.43 2.36
CA ILE A 31 1.91 -0.97 2.31
C ILE A 31 0.48 -0.48 2.41
N PHE A 32 0.29 0.78 2.77
CA PHE A 32 -0.91 1.54 2.41
C PHE A 32 -0.72 2.18 1.03
N THR A 33 -1.80 2.40 0.27
CA THR A 33 -1.76 3.16 -1.00
C THR A 33 -2.13 4.65 -0.83
N LYS A 34 -2.74 4.98 0.32
CA LYS A 34 -3.21 6.31 0.70
C LYS A 34 -3.09 6.52 2.22
N ASN A 35 -3.32 7.75 2.68
CA ASN A 35 -3.45 8.05 4.10
C ASN A 35 -4.66 7.30 4.68
N GLN A 36 -4.41 6.37 5.61
CA GLN A 36 -5.42 5.55 6.24
C GLN A 36 -6.42 6.32 7.11
N LEU A 37 -6.13 7.58 7.47
CA LEU A 37 -6.99 8.47 8.24
C LEU A 37 -8.08 9.16 7.40
N GLN A 38 -8.07 8.99 6.08
CA GLN A 38 -8.97 9.68 5.15
C GLN A 38 -9.78 8.68 4.32
N TRP A 39 -11.08 8.96 4.17
CA TRP A 39 -11.98 8.16 3.32
C TRP A 39 -11.60 8.24 1.84
N ARG A 40 -11.35 9.45 1.33
CA ARG A 40 -11.01 9.69 -0.07
C ARG A 40 -9.58 10.18 -0.18
N SER A 41 -8.86 9.63 -1.15
CA SER A 41 -7.57 10.14 -1.61
C SER A 41 -7.65 10.39 -3.11
N ALA A 42 -6.79 11.28 -3.60
CA ALA A 42 -6.62 11.44 -5.04
C ALA A 42 -6.26 10.08 -5.69
N PRO A 43 -6.76 9.80 -6.91
CA PRO A 43 -6.34 8.64 -7.68
C PRO A 43 -4.81 8.58 -7.82
N ILE A 44 -4.27 7.37 -7.89
CA ILE A 44 -2.86 7.20 -8.24
C ILE A 44 -2.69 7.63 -9.70
N SER A 45 -1.91 8.68 -9.94
CA SER A 45 -1.63 9.13 -11.30
C SER A 45 -0.79 8.09 -12.05
N GLN A 46 -0.92 8.05 -13.37
CA GLN A 46 -0.14 7.14 -14.22
C GLN A 46 1.37 7.26 -13.95
N GLY A 47 1.92 8.47 -13.92
CA GLY A 47 3.35 8.66 -13.65
C GLY A 47 3.78 8.18 -12.26
N ARG A 48 2.88 8.17 -11.27
CA ARG A 48 3.15 7.61 -9.94
C ARG A 48 3.09 6.08 -9.95
N ALA A 49 2.18 5.49 -10.70
CA ALA A 49 2.13 4.05 -10.94
C ALA A 49 3.38 3.55 -11.69
N GLU A 50 3.82 4.27 -12.72
CA GLU A 50 5.02 3.94 -13.50
C GLU A 50 6.30 3.96 -12.65
N ARG A 51 6.46 4.95 -11.77
CA ARG A 51 7.58 4.99 -10.81
C ARG A 51 7.55 3.81 -9.84
N PHE A 52 6.37 3.45 -9.35
CA PHE A 52 6.20 2.30 -8.47
C PHE A 52 6.58 0.99 -9.18
N LEU A 53 6.05 0.75 -10.38
CA LEU A 53 6.33 -0.46 -11.15
C LEU A 53 7.81 -0.58 -11.55
N ARG A 54 8.44 0.54 -11.93
CA ARG A 54 9.88 0.57 -12.20
C ARG A 54 10.70 0.19 -10.98
N ALA A 55 10.42 0.83 -9.84
CA ALA A 55 11.12 0.54 -8.59
C ALA A 55 10.90 -0.91 -8.14
N TRP A 56 9.70 -1.48 -8.37
CA TRP A 56 9.45 -2.88 -8.08
C TRP A 56 10.29 -3.80 -8.98
N GLY A 57 10.32 -3.53 -10.29
CA GLY A 57 11.11 -4.35 -11.24
C GLY A 57 12.62 -4.32 -10.98
N GLU A 58 13.12 -3.28 -10.31
CA GLU A 58 14.52 -3.13 -9.90
C GLU A 58 14.80 -3.67 -8.48
N SER A 59 13.76 -4.03 -7.73
CA SER A 59 13.86 -4.42 -6.32
C SER A 59 14.06 -5.92 -6.11
N SER A 60 14.68 -6.30 -4.99
CA SER A 60 14.69 -7.70 -4.52
C SER A 60 13.37 -8.16 -3.88
N VAL A 61 12.45 -7.22 -3.58
CA VAL A 61 11.12 -7.52 -3.03
C VAL A 61 10.26 -8.20 -4.09
N ILE A 62 9.78 -9.40 -3.77
CA ILE A 62 9.04 -10.25 -4.71
C ILE A 62 7.53 -10.00 -4.62
N ASP A 63 7.00 -9.92 -3.39
CA ASP A 63 5.56 -9.70 -3.17
C ASP A 63 5.26 -8.34 -2.55
N VAL A 64 4.17 -7.72 -3.01
CA VAL A 64 3.61 -6.51 -2.42
C VAL A 64 2.16 -6.76 -2.05
N VAL A 65 1.80 -6.47 -0.79
CA VAL A 65 0.44 -6.53 -0.28
C VAL A 65 -0.05 -5.12 0.05
N VAL A 66 -1.28 -4.81 -0.33
CA VAL A 66 -1.94 -3.56 0.08
C VAL A 66 -2.84 -3.83 1.26
N HIS A 67 -2.63 -3.12 2.36
CA HIS A 67 -3.55 -3.11 3.48
C HIS A 67 -4.56 -1.98 3.29
N SER A 68 -5.85 -2.29 3.49
CA SER A 68 -6.89 -1.27 3.39
C SER A 68 -6.95 -0.39 4.63
N SER A 69 -7.63 0.76 4.55
CA SER A 69 -7.80 1.65 5.71
C SER A 69 -8.61 0.97 6.81
N TYR A 70 -8.24 1.21 8.07
CA TYR A 70 -9.01 0.76 9.23
C TYR A 70 -10.37 1.48 9.38
N LEU A 71 -10.62 2.54 8.61
CA LEU A 71 -11.93 3.20 8.56
C LEU A 71 -12.99 2.31 7.89
N ILE A 72 -12.56 1.39 7.02
CA ILE A 72 -13.46 0.50 6.29
C ILE A 72 -14.10 -0.48 7.26
N ASN A 73 -15.43 -0.44 7.30
CA ASN A 73 -16.27 -1.40 7.99
C ASN A 73 -17.38 -1.88 7.03
N LEU A 74 -17.10 -2.98 6.32
CA LEU A 74 -18.05 -3.59 5.39
C LEU A 74 -19.26 -4.25 6.08
N ALA A 75 -19.21 -4.42 7.41
CA ALA A 75 -20.31 -4.94 8.21
C ALA A 75 -21.21 -3.83 8.80
N ALA A 76 -20.90 -2.56 8.55
CA ALA A 76 -21.69 -1.44 9.06
C ALA A 76 -23.07 -1.39 8.37
N THR A 77 -24.11 -1.15 9.17
CA THR A 77 -25.51 -1.03 8.72
C THR A 77 -25.97 0.42 8.57
N ASP A 78 -25.06 1.38 8.70
CA ASP A 78 -25.30 2.81 8.55
C ASP A 78 -24.53 3.38 7.34
N ALA A 79 -24.48 4.71 7.21
CA ALA A 79 -23.74 5.39 6.15
C ALA A 79 -22.24 5.05 6.09
N THR A 80 -21.67 4.38 7.09
CA THR A 80 -20.29 3.89 7.07
C THR A 80 -20.14 2.72 6.09
N GLY A 81 -21.17 1.89 5.91
CA GLY A 81 -21.14 0.76 4.97
C GLY A 81 -20.97 1.24 3.52
N GLU A 82 -21.80 2.18 3.09
CA GLU A 82 -21.70 2.80 1.76
C GLU A 82 -20.35 3.49 1.54
N ARG A 83 -19.85 4.21 2.56
CA ARG A 83 -18.53 4.85 2.52
C ARG A 83 -17.38 3.84 2.42
N SER A 84 -17.54 2.67 3.04
CA SER A 84 -16.54 1.60 3.04
C SER A 84 -16.44 0.91 1.69
N VAL A 85 -17.55 0.71 0.99
CA VAL A 85 -17.57 0.14 -0.37
C VAL A 85 -16.96 1.09 -1.39
N ALA A 86 -17.14 2.40 -1.22
CA ALA A 86 -16.62 3.42 -2.13
C ALA A 86 -15.16 3.85 -1.85
N ALA A 87 -14.52 3.30 -0.81
CA ALA A 87 -13.21 3.72 -0.33
C ALA A 87 -12.04 3.12 -1.11
#